data_AF-A0A7J6PXF2-F1
#
_entry.id   AF-A0A7J6PXF2-F1
#
_cell.length_a   1.000
_cell.length_b   1.000
_cell.length_c   1.000
_cell.angle_alpha   90.00
_cell.angle_beta   90.00
_cell.angle_gamma   90.00
#
_symmetry.space_group_name_H-M   'P 1'
#
loop_
_entity.id
_entity.type
_entity.pdbx_description
1 polymer ?
#
loop_
_entity_poly.entity_id
_entity_poly.type
_entity_poly.pdbx_seq_one_letter_code
_entity_poly.pdbx_strand_id
1 'polypeptide(L)'
;FDVRASTGEEEQFFKTNPGPAGDFLDKIDVQTKLGVSKEYVSPNFEVAAAFDKFTTYDTTSFVTDLLDGGIEVVVVAGNEDYITNAIGNLNWMTGLKGKDNYGEKLRAVQPKTLKYPKGGVLGTVRALKYATTGAKIAFINVTDGGHASDLNNPRGIQRSFQDFLYGRLW
;
A
#
# COMPACT_ATOMS: atom_id res chain seq x y z
N PHE A 1 0.83 14.45 -2.19
CA PHE A 1 0.62 13.06 -1.72
C PHE A 1 -0.58 12.91 -0.79
N ASP A 2 -1.20 14.01 -0.38
CA ASP A 2 -2.38 13.99 0.46
C ASP A 2 -3.28 15.16 0.04
N VAL A 3 -4.55 14.92 -0.27
CA VAL A 3 -5.48 15.96 -0.79
C VAL A 3 -5.83 17.01 0.26
N ARG A 4 -5.51 16.76 1.54
CA ARG A 4 -5.72 17.70 2.63
C ARG A 4 -4.57 18.72 2.76
N ALA A 5 -3.42 18.45 2.14
CA ALA A 5 -2.27 19.34 2.17
C ALA A 5 -2.51 20.59 1.33
N SER A 6 -1.92 21.71 1.75
CA SER A 6 -1.91 22.94 0.95
C SER A 6 -0.95 22.80 -0.22
N THR A 7 -1.11 23.64 -1.25
CA THR A 7 -0.15 23.74 -2.35
C THR A 7 1.26 24.03 -1.82
N GLY A 8 2.23 23.22 -2.22
CA GLY A 8 3.61 23.27 -1.73
C GLY A 8 3.88 22.48 -0.44
N GLU A 9 2.85 21.87 0.16
CA GLU A 9 2.96 21.02 1.34
C GLU A 9 2.59 19.57 1.02
N GLU A 10 2.68 19.14 -0.24
CA GLU A 10 2.16 17.85 -0.70
C GLU A 10 2.84 16.65 -0.02
N GLU A 11 4.02 16.82 0.57
CA GLU A 11 4.79 15.83 1.36
C GLU A 11 4.47 15.87 2.86
N GLN A 12 3.52 16.70 3.30
CA GLN A 12 3.14 16.78 4.70
C GLN A 12 2.48 15.48 5.17
N PHE A 13 3.01 14.92 6.25
CA PHE A 13 2.45 13.75 6.93
C PHE A 13 1.75 14.19 8.23
N PHE A 14 0.44 13.99 8.31
CA PHE A 14 -0.40 14.58 9.37
C PHE A 14 -0.21 13.99 10.78
N LYS A 15 0.48 12.86 10.95
CA LYS A 15 0.57 12.19 12.27
C LYS A 15 1.99 11.85 12.73
N THR A 16 2.83 11.33 11.85
CA THR A 16 4.23 11.09 12.17
C THR A 16 5.13 11.76 11.16
N ASN A 17 6.13 12.49 11.66
CA ASN A 17 7.19 13.06 10.85
C ASN A 17 8.29 11.98 10.67
N PRO A 18 8.64 11.59 9.44
CA PRO A 18 9.72 10.63 9.19
C PRO A 18 11.11 11.18 9.53
N GLY A 19 11.24 12.51 9.70
CA GLY A 19 12.51 13.17 9.99
C GLY A 19 13.47 13.18 8.81
N PRO A 20 14.65 13.81 8.96
CA PRO A 20 15.64 13.91 7.89
C PRO A 20 16.46 12.62 7.80
N ALA A 21 15.88 11.58 7.22
CA ALA A 21 16.53 10.27 7.09
C ALA A 21 17.87 10.35 6.32
N GLY A 22 17.94 11.18 5.27
CA GLY A 22 19.17 11.40 4.51
C GLY A 22 20.31 11.92 5.36
N ASP A 23 20.09 13.05 6.05
CA ASP A 23 21.08 13.64 6.96
C ASP A 23 21.59 12.67 8.03
N PHE A 24 20.72 11.77 8.52
CA PHE A 24 21.13 10.73 9.46
C PHE A 24 22.02 9.68 8.79
N LEU A 25 21.65 9.22 7.60
CA LEU A 25 22.38 8.20 6.84
C LEU A 25 23.73 8.71 6.31
N ASP A 26 23.90 10.02 6.17
CA ASP A 26 25.16 10.64 5.74
C ASP A 26 26.18 10.91 6.86
N LYS A 27 25.83 10.61 8.12
CA LYS A 27 26.80 10.72 9.22
C LYS A 27 27.90 9.68 9.05
N ILE A 28 29.16 10.11 9.16
CA ILE A 28 30.33 9.22 9.00
C ILE A 28 30.30 8.02 9.94
N ASP A 29 29.83 8.18 11.18
CA ASP A 29 29.76 7.09 12.14
C ASP A 29 28.62 6.10 11.81
N VAL A 30 27.52 6.59 11.23
CA VAL A 30 26.42 5.76 10.72
C VAL A 30 26.89 4.98 9.49
N GLN A 31 27.50 5.64 8.51
CA GLN A 31 28.06 5.00 7.32
C GLN A 31 29.11 3.94 7.68
N THR A 32 30.03 4.27 8.60
CA THR A 32 31.06 3.34 9.09
C THR A 32 30.43 2.09 9.71
N LYS A 33 29.39 2.24 10.54
CA LYS A 33 28.69 1.10 11.16
C LYS A 33 27.92 0.25 10.15
N LEU A 34 27.39 0.87 9.10
CA LEU A 34 26.68 0.18 8.01
C LEU A 34 27.64 -0.40 6.96
N GLY A 35 28.95 -0.11 7.03
CA GLY A 35 29.94 -0.58 6.06
C GLY A 35 29.80 0.06 4.68
N VAL A 36 29.30 1.31 4.62
CA VAL A 36 29.13 2.09 3.39
C VAL A 36 29.93 3.38 3.46
N SER A 37 30.12 4.05 2.32
CA SER A 37 30.89 5.30 2.23
C SER A 37 30.39 6.25 1.14
N LYS A 38 29.15 6.06 0.68
CA LYS A 38 28.53 6.86 -0.38
C LYS A 38 27.51 7.79 0.23
N GLU A 39 27.40 8.98 -0.35
CA GLU A 39 26.32 9.92 -0.05
C GLU A 39 24.95 9.26 -0.30
N TYR A 40 24.02 9.51 0.60
CA TYR A 40 22.65 9.07 0.50
C TYR A 40 21.87 9.99 -0.44
N VAL A 41 21.24 9.40 -1.46
CA VAL A 41 20.40 10.14 -2.41
C VAL A 41 19.05 9.43 -2.53
N SER A 42 17.95 10.18 -2.32
CA SER A 42 16.59 9.67 -2.48
C SER A 42 15.62 10.79 -2.88
N PRO A 43 14.89 10.67 -4.01
CA PRO A 43 14.97 9.61 -5.01
C PRO A 43 16.18 9.78 -5.96
N ASN A 44 16.56 8.71 -6.68
CA ASN A 44 17.51 8.80 -7.80
C ASN A 44 16.75 9.09 -9.11
N PHE A 45 16.87 10.32 -9.61
CA PHE A 45 16.14 10.77 -10.80
C PHE A 45 16.65 10.17 -12.13
N GLU A 46 17.91 9.73 -12.21
CA GLU A 46 18.41 9.03 -13.40
C GLU A 46 17.72 7.68 -13.58
N VAL A 47 17.56 6.96 -12.47
CA VAL A 47 16.80 5.69 -12.45
C VAL A 47 15.34 5.95 -12.80
N ALA A 48 14.71 6.96 -12.22
CA ALA A 48 13.32 7.31 -12.54
C ALA A 48 13.16 7.62 -14.04
N ALA A 49 14.04 8.44 -14.63
CA ALA A 49 14.01 8.79 -16.05
C ALA A 49 14.23 7.57 -16.96
N ALA A 50 15.12 6.65 -16.59
CA ALA A 50 15.36 5.42 -17.34
C ALA A 50 14.11 4.51 -17.40
N PHE A 51 13.25 4.58 -16.39
CA PHE A 51 12.03 3.79 -16.28
C PHE A 51 10.76 4.49 -16.78
N ASP A 52 10.82 5.79 -17.10
CA ASP A 52 9.64 6.61 -17.44
C ASP A 52 8.78 5.99 -18.56
N LYS A 53 9.41 5.45 -19.60
CA LYS A 53 8.73 4.78 -20.72
C LYS A 53 7.95 3.51 -20.34
N PHE A 54 8.17 2.96 -19.15
CA PHE A 54 7.51 1.77 -18.64
C PHE A 54 6.35 2.07 -17.67
N THR A 55 6.14 3.34 -17.32
CA THR A 55 5.13 3.75 -16.33
C THR A 55 3.68 3.49 -16.75
N THR A 56 3.43 3.32 -18.04
CA THR A 56 2.09 3.14 -18.62
C THR A 56 1.72 1.68 -18.92
N TYR A 57 2.59 0.72 -18.60
CA TYR A 57 2.29 -0.70 -18.81
C TYR A 57 1.25 -1.18 -17.80
N ASP A 58 0.16 -1.75 -18.30
CA ASP A 58 -0.82 -2.43 -17.46
C ASP A 58 -0.21 -3.72 -16.89
N THR A 59 -0.09 -3.76 -15.56
CA THR A 59 0.47 -4.88 -14.81
C THR A 59 -0.59 -5.68 -14.05
N THR A 60 -1.88 -5.40 -14.26
CA THR A 60 -2.99 -6.07 -13.56
C THR A 60 -3.09 -7.56 -13.91
N SER A 61 -2.63 -7.97 -15.10
CA SER A 61 -2.53 -9.37 -15.50
C SER A 61 -1.62 -10.18 -14.56
N PHE A 62 -0.53 -9.61 -14.08
CA PHE A 62 0.37 -10.30 -13.14
C PHE A 62 -0.32 -10.59 -11.80
N VAL A 63 -1.21 -9.70 -11.34
CA VAL A 63 -2.02 -9.94 -10.15
C VAL A 63 -3.00 -11.09 -10.40
N THR A 64 -3.56 -11.18 -11.61
CA THR A 64 -4.43 -12.29 -12.01
C THR A 64 -3.66 -13.61 -11.98
N ASP A 65 -2.45 -13.66 -12.53
CA ASP A 65 -1.59 -14.85 -12.55
C ASP A 65 -1.23 -15.33 -11.13
N LEU A 66 -0.95 -14.40 -10.21
CA LEU A 66 -0.71 -14.71 -8.80
C LEU A 66 -1.93 -15.36 -8.14
N LEU A 67 -3.12 -14.78 -8.34
CA LEU A 67 -4.37 -15.32 -7.79
C LEU A 67 -4.72 -16.68 -8.43
N ASP A 68 -4.46 -16.85 -9.73
CA ASP A 68 -4.65 -18.10 -10.46
C ASP A 68 -3.75 -19.23 -9.94
N GLY A 69 -2.61 -18.86 -9.33
CA GLY A 69 -1.66 -19.72 -8.63
C GLY A 69 -1.96 -19.92 -7.14
N GLY A 70 -3.06 -19.36 -6.61
CA GLY A 70 -3.43 -19.53 -5.21
C GLY A 70 -2.76 -18.56 -4.23
N ILE A 71 -2.04 -17.54 -4.73
CA ILE A 71 -1.30 -16.58 -3.90
C ILE A 71 -2.26 -15.58 -3.23
N GLU A 72 -1.92 -15.17 -2.01
CA GLU A 72 -2.65 -14.16 -1.26
C GLU A 72 -2.20 -12.75 -1.65
N VAL A 73 -3.15 -11.87 -1.95
CA VAL A 73 -2.90 -10.47 -2.35
C VAL A 73 -3.62 -9.52 -1.41
N VAL A 74 -2.88 -8.55 -0.86
CA VAL A 74 -3.45 -7.44 -0.08
C VAL A 74 -3.06 -6.12 -0.72
N VAL A 75 -4.05 -5.26 -0.94
CA VAL A 75 -3.85 -3.88 -1.42
C VAL A 75 -4.29 -2.94 -0.31
N VAL A 76 -3.42 -2.01 0.05
CA VAL A 76 -3.66 -1.00 1.09
C VAL A 76 -3.55 0.36 0.44
N ALA A 77 -4.59 1.18 0.58
CA ALA A 77 -4.61 2.51 0.01
C ALA A 77 -5.15 3.53 1.01
N GLY A 78 -4.50 4.68 1.09
CA GLY A 78 -4.98 5.85 1.80
C GLY A 78 -6.16 6.50 1.08
N ASN A 79 -7.24 6.82 1.79
CA ASN A 79 -8.40 7.47 1.19
C ASN A 79 -8.16 8.96 0.84
N GLU A 80 -7.07 9.54 1.33
CA GLU A 80 -6.65 10.92 1.06
C GLU A 80 -5.48 10.99 0.07
N ASP A 81 -4.96 9.85 -0.41
CA ASP A 81 -3.95 9.84 -1.47
C ASP A 81 -4.58 10.24 -2.81
N TYR A 82 -3.93 11.17 -3.51
CA TYR A 82 -4.29 11.56 -4.87
C TYR A 82 -3.63 10.70 -5.94
N ILE A 83 -2.33 10.43 -5.81
CA ILE A 83 -1.49 9.89 -6.89
C ILE A 83 -1.81 8.42 -7.16
N THR A 84 -1.98 7.63 -6.11
CA THR A 84 -2.39 6.21 -6.15
C THR A 84 -3.65 6.00 -5.33
N ASN A 85 -4.68 6.79 -5.66
CA ASN A 85 -5.89 6.90 -4.85
C ASN A 85 -6.63 5.58 -4.60
N ALA A 86 -7.31 5.50 -3.46
CA ALA A 86 -8.08 4.32 -3.04
C ALA A 86 -9.19 3.93 -4.02
N ILE A 87 -9.80 4.90 -4.71
CA ILE A 87 -10.87 4.66 -5.69
C ILE A 87 -10.32 3.92 -6.91
N GLY A 88 -9.22 4.40 -7.48
CA GLY A 88 -8.51 3.78 -8.59
C GLY A 88 -8.03 2.38 -8.24
N ASN A 89 -7.53 2.19 -7.02
CA ASN A 89 -7.15 0.87 -6.52
C ASN A 89 -8.32 -0.11 -6.49
N LEU A 90 -9.44 0.28 -5.88
CA LEU A 90 -10.63 -0.58 -5.84
C LEU A 90 -11.19 -0.85 -7.26
N ASN A 91 -11.12 0.13 -8.16
CA ASN A 91 -11.61 0.00 -9.52
C ASN A 91 -10.86 -1.07 -10.30
N TRP A 92 -9.52 -1.05 -10.32
CA TRP A 92 -8.77 -2.09 -11.04
C TRP A 92 -8.94 -3.46 -10.37
N MET A 93 -8.95 -3.53 -9.03
CA MET A 93 -9.16 -4.79 -8.31
C MET A 93 -10.52 -5.43 -8.61
N THR A 94 -11.58 -4.63 -8.69
CA THR A 94 -12.92 -5.11 -9.05
C THR A 94 -13.11 -5.34 -10.54
N GLY A 95 -12.10 -5.03 -11.36
CA GLY A 95 -12.01 -5.35 -12.78
C GLY A 95 -11.32 -6.69 -13.06
N LEU A 96 -10.56 -7.24 -12.10
CA LEU A 96 -9.78 -8.46 -12.27
C LEU A 96 -10.62 -9.64 -12.77
N LYS A 97 -10.09 -10.31 -13.80
CA LYS A 97 -10.60 -11.57 -14.35
C LYS A 97 -9.72 -12.72 -13.84
N GLY A 98 -9.94 -13.94 -14.33
CA GLY A 98 -9.18 -15.13 -13.94
C GLY A 98 -10.09 -16.32 -13.68
N LYS A 99 -9.54 -17.41 -13.14
CA LYS A 99 -10.27 -18.67 -12.94
C LYS A 99 -11.52 -18.54 -12.06
N ASP A 100 -11.53 -17.55 -11.18
CA ASP A 100 -12.60 -17.34 -10.19
C ASP A 100 -13.42 -16.06 -10.40
N ASN A 101 -13.25 -15.32 -11.50
CA ASN A 101 -13.84 -13.98 -11.71
C ASN A 101 -13.58 -13.04 -10.52
N TYR A 102 -12.30 -12.90 -10.15
CA TYR A 102 -11.86 -12.29 -8.89
C TYR A 102 -12.54 -10.96 -8.57
N GLY A 103 -12.52 -10.02 -9.51
CA GLY A 103 -13.01 -8.67 -9.29
C GLY A 103 -14.52 -8.58 -9.11
N GLU A 104 -15.29 -9.43 -9.78
CA GLU A 104 -16.76 -9.47 -9.65
C GLU A 104 -17.17 -9.93 -8.25
N LYS A 105 -16.56 -11.01 -7.76
CA LYS A 105 -16.83 -11.52 -6.42
C LYS A 105 -16.38 -10.52 -5.34
N LEU A 106 -15.23 -9.87 -5.52
CA LEU A 106 -14.76 -8.82 -4.59
C LEU A 106 -15.71 -7.62 -4.56
N ARG A 107 -16.27 -7.22 -5.70
CA ARG A 107 -17.24 -6.11 -5.80
C ARG A 107 -18.50 -6.38 -4.96
N ALA A 108 -18.95 -7.63 -4.92
CA ALA A 108 -20.12 -8.06 -4.15
C ALA A 108 -19.87 -8.07 -2.62
N VAL A 109 -18.61 -8.07 -2.17
CA VAL A 109 -18.27 -8.02 -0.74
C VAL A 109 -18.55 -6.62 -0.20
N GLN A 110 -19.41 -6.55 0.81
CA GLN A 110 -19.63 -5.31 1.55
C GLN A 110 -18.40 -4.96 2.41
N PRO A 111 -17.93 -3.71 2.40
CA PRO A 111 -16.80 -3.30 3.22
C PRO A 111 -17.15 -3.42 4.71
N LYS A 112 -16.23 -3.98 5.50
CA LYS A 112 -16.34 -4.07 6.96
C LYS A 112 -15.39 -3.09 7.61
N THR A 113 -15.78 -2.51 8.74
CA THR A 113 -14.87 -1.68 9.55
C THR A 113 -13.71 -2.53 10.05
N LEU A 114 -12.48 -2.10 9.77
CA LEU A 114 -11.25 -2.71 10.25
C LEU A 114 -10.75 -1.91 11.46
N LYS A 115 -10.81 -2.51 12.65
CA LYS A 115 -10.50 -1.88 13.93
C LYS A 115 -9.60 -2.77 14.76
N TYR A 116 -8.62 -2.15 15.42
CA TYR A 116 -7.65 -2.85 16.26
C TYR A 116 -7.72 -2.43 17.73
N PRO A 117 -7.55 -3.37 18.68
CA PRO A 117 -7.37 -3.03 20.09
C PRO A 117 -6.21 -2.04 20.26
N LYS A 118 -6.45 -0.93 20.96
CA LYS A 118 -5.47 0.17 21.20
C LYS A 118 -4.94 0.88 19.93
N GLY A 119 -5.36 0.45 18.73
CA GLY A 119 -5.02 1.06 17.44
C GLY A 119 -6.14 1.92 16.87
N GLY A 120 -7.37 1.77 17.37
CA GLY A 120 -8.53 2.48 16.84
C GLY A 120 -9.01 1.89 15.52
N VAL A 121 -9.83 2.66 14.81
CA VAL A 121 -10.30 2.30 13.47
C VAL A 121 -9.15 2.60 12.49
N LEU A 122 -8.75 1.60 11.69
CA LEU A 122 -7.81 1.81 10.58
C LEU A 122 -8.56 2.29 9.34
N GLY A 123 -9.74 1.73 9.11
CA GLY A 123 -10.58 2.08 7.97
C GLY A 123 -11.55 0.95 7.65
N THR A 124 -11.64 0.58 6.38
CA THR A 124 -12.51 -0.54 5.94
C THR A 124 -11.75 -1.60 5.17
N VAL A 125 -12.25 -2.82 5.18
CA VAL A 125 -11.69 -3.95 4.43
C VAL A 125 -12.78 -4.65 3.61
N ARG A 126 -12.47 -4.99 2.37
CA ARG A 126 -13.17 -6.03 1.59
C ARG A 126 -12.21 -7.19 1.45
N ALA A 127 -12.54 -8.36 1.99
CA ALA A 127 -11.70 -9.55 1.92
C ALA A 127 -12.51 -10.76 1.46
N LEU A 128 -11.85 -11.64 0.72
CA LEU A 128 -12.47 -12.83 0.15
C LEU A 128 -11.43 -13.95 -0.03
N LYS A 129 -11.84 -15.18 0.26
CA LYS A 129 -11.16 -16.41 -0.16
C LYS A 129 -11.89 -17.01 -1.36
N TYR A 130 -11.14 -17.40 -2.38
CA TYR A 130 -11.66 -18.01 -3.58
C TYR A 130 -11.66 -19.54 -3.50
N ALA A 131 -12.77 -20.16 -3.91
CA ALA A 131 -12.97 -21.60 -3.76
C ALA A 131 -12.15 -22.44 -4.74
N THR A 132 -12.02 -22.00 -6.00
CA THR A 132 -11.36 -22.79 -7.06
C THR A 132 -9.85 -22.80 -6.88
N THR A 133 -9.28 -21.62 -6.64
CA THR A 133 -7.82 -21.43 -6.55
C THR A 133 -7.28 -21.48 -5.14
N GLY A 134 -8.13 -21.34 -4.12
CA GLY A 134 -7.70 -21.19 -2.73
C GLY A 134 -7.08 -19.83 -2.42
N ALA A 135 -6.89 -18.97 -3.44
CA ALA A 135 -6.34 -17.63 -3.32
C ALA A 135 -7.18 -16.75 -2.40
N LYS A 136 -6.57 -15.68 -1.92
CA LYS A 136 -7.24 -14.69 -1.08
C LYS A 136 -6.90 -13.30 -1.56
N ILE A 137 -7.90 -12.42 -1.56
CA ILE A 137 -7.70 -11.00 -1.88
C ILE A 137 -8.28 -10.14 -0.78
N ALA A 138 -7.59 -9.06 -0.44
CA ALA A 138 -8.10 -8.04 0.46
C ALA A 138 -7.77 -6.64 -0.07
N PHE A 139 -8.76 -5.75 0.02
CA PHE A 139 -8.60 -4.31 -0.18
C PHE A 139 -8.85 -3.59 1.13
N ILE A 140 -7.83 -2.90 1.66
CA ILE A 140 -7.90 -2.08 2.85
C ILE A 140 -7.91 -0.61 2.41
N ASN A 141 -9.02 0.07 2.70
CA ASN A 141 -9.14 1.52 2.53
C ASN A 141 -8.87 2.18 3.89
N VAL A 142 -7.72 2.86 4.01
CA VAL A 142 -7.24 3.48 5.25
C VAL A 142 -7.89 4.85 5.40
N THR A 143 -8.61 5.06 6.49
CA THR A 143 -9.23 6.35 6.82
C THR A 143 -8.16 7.35 7.25
N ASP A 144 -8.27 8.58 6.79
CA ASP A 144 -7.33 9.68 7.02
C ASP A 144 -5.89 9.36 6.56
N GLY A 145 -5.73 8.42 5.63
CA GLY A 145 -4.44 7.98 5.11
C GLY A 145 -4.08 8.69 3.80
N GLY A 146 -2.89 9.29 3.74
CA GLY A 146 -2.30 9.80 2.50
C GLY A 146 -1.48 8.71 1.80
N HIS A 147 -0.59 9.12 0.89
CA HIS A 147 0.28 8.19 0.14
C HIS A 147 1.12 7.30 1.07
N ALA A 148 1.73 7.88 2.11
CA ALA A 148 2.42 7.14 3.16
C ALA A 148 1.47 6.85 4.35
N SER A 149 0.44 6.04 4.09
CA SER A 149 -0.59 5.71 5.09
C SER A 149 -0.05 5.07 6.37
N ASP A 150 1.13 4.45 6.32
CA ASP A 150 1.88 3.96 7.48
C ASP A 150 2.34 5.09 8.41
N LEU A 151 2.64 6.28 7.87
CA LEU A 151 2.93 7.46 8.67
C LEU A 151 1.66 8.12 9.24
N ASN A 152 0.49 7.88 8.62
CA ASN A 152 -0.80 8.32 9.18
C ASN A 152 -1.36 7.34 10.23
N ASN A 153 -1.09 6.04 10.12
CA ASN A 153 -1.59 5.05 11.09
C ASN A 153 -0.65 3.84 11.27
N PRO A 154 0.54 4.04 11.87
CA PRO A 154 1.58 3.01 11.90
C PRO A 154 1.14 1.75 12.67
N ARG A 155 0.40 1.95 13.77
CA ARG A 155 -0.12 0.83 14.57
C ARG A 155 -1.17 0.04 13.81
N GLY A 156 -2.11 0.70 13.15
CA GLY A 156 -3.14 0.02 12.37
C GLY A 156 -2.54 -0.76 11.21
N ILE A 157 -1.64 -0.15 10.43
CA ILE A 157 -0.96 -0.79 9.30
C ILE A 157 -0.12 -1.98 9.74
N GLN A 158 0.64 -1.85 10.83
CA GLN A 158 1.41 -2.98 11.38
C GLN A 158 0.50 -4.15 11.79
N ARG A 159 -0.68 -3.86 12.34
CA ARG A 159 -1.64 -4.89 12.75
C ARG A 159 -2.34 -5.54 11.56
N SER A 160 -2.70 -4.79 10.53
CA SER A 160 -3.28 -5.37 9.31
C SER A 160 -2.28 -6.25 8.57
N PHE A 161 -1.01 -5.86 8.53
CA PHE A 161 0.05 -6.71 7.99
C PHE A 161 0.22 -8.00 8.79
N GLN A 162 0.15 -7.95 10.12
CA GLN A 162 0.17 -9.15 10.95
C GLN A 162 -1.05 -10.05 10.70
N ASP A 163 -2.24 -9.47 10.54
CA ASP A 163 -3.44 -10.23 10.22
C ASP A 163 -3.37 -10.90 8.85
N PHE A 164 -2.75 -10.24 7.87
CA PHE A 164 -2.43 -10.85 6.58
C PHE A 164 -1.54 -12.09 6.80
N LEU A 165 -0.38 -11.93 7.45
CA LEU A 165 0.58 -13.02 7.70
C LEU A 165 -0.02 -14.20 8.51
N TYR A 166 -0.91 -13.92 9.46
CA TYR A 166 -1.54 -14.93 10.31
C TYR A 166 -2.87 -15.45 9.77
N GLY A 167 -3.28 -15.04 8.58
CA GLY A 167 -4.53 -15.50 7.96
C GLY A 167 -5.81 -15.00 8.65
N ARG A 168 -5.75 -13.87 9.36
CA ARG A 168 -6.87 -13.26 10.11
C ARG A 168 -7.58 -12.13 9.36
N LEU A 169 -7.09 -11.76 8.17
CA LEU A 169 -7.65 -10.66 7.37
C LEU A 169 -8.90 -11.06 6.56
N TRP A 170 -9.17 -12.36 6.44
CA TRP A 170 -10.06 -12.96 5.44
C TRP A 170 -11.45 -13.26 5.98
#